data_AF-Q8DDH2-F1
#
_entry.id   AF-Q8DDH2-F1
#
_cell.length_a   1.000
_cell.length_b   1.000
_cell.length_c   1.000
_cell.angle_alpha   90.00
_cell.angle_beta   90.00
_cell.angle_gamma   90.00
#
_symmetry.space_group_name_H-M   'P 1'
#
loop_
_entity.id
_entity.type
_entity.pdbx_description
1 polymer ?
#
loop_
_entity_poly.entity_id
_entity_poly.type
_entity_poly.pdbx_seq_one_letter_code
_entity_poly.pdbx_strand_id
1 'polypeptide(L)'
;MNMNATLLGQAISFAMFVWFCMKYVWPPIMQAIEERQKKIADGLQAAERAAKDLDLAQANASSQLKEAKRTATEIIEQANKRKAQILDEAREDAQTERQKILAQAEAQLEAERNRARDELRKQVATLAVAGAEKILERSIDKDAHKDILDNITAKL
;
A
#
# COMPACT_ATOMS: atom_id res chain seq x y z
N MET A 1 -26.09 -96.68 -54.40
CA MET A 1 -25.14 -96.38 -53.31
C MET A 1 -24.17 -95.23 -53.61
N ASN A 2 -23.98 -94.83 -54.87
CA ASN A 2 -23.11 -93.68 -55.24
C ASN A 2 -23.65 -92.30 -54.81
N MET A 3 -24.98 -92.16 -54.65
CA MET A 3 -25.61 -90.90 -54.24
C MET A 3 -25.23 -90.46 -52.82
N ASN A 4 -25.03 -91.40 -51.89
CA ASN A 4 -24.62 -91.08 -50.52
C ASN A 4 -23.16 -90.65 -50.47
N ALA A 5 -22.27 -91.24 -51.28
CA ALA A 5 -20.87 -90.83 -51.36
C ALA A 5 -20.73 -89.41 -51.94
N THR A 6 -21.52 -89.06 -52.96
CA THR A 6 -21.55 -87.69 -53.51
C THR A 6 -22.11 -86.68 -52.49
N LEU A 7 -23.15 -87.04 -51.74
CA LEU A 7 -23.70 -86.20 -50.67
C LEU A 7 -22.70 -86.02 -49.51
N LEU A 8 -22.00 -87.09 -49.09
CA LEU A 8 -20.99 -87.02 -48.04
C LEU A 8 -19.79 -86.16 -48.47
N GLY A 9 -19.33 -86.32 -49.71
CA GLY A 9 -18.28 -85.49 -50.30
C GLY A 9 -18.68 -84.01 -50.42
N GLN A 10 -19.93 -83.72 -50.81
CA GLN A 10 -20.49 -82.37 -50.80
C GLN A 10 -20.54 -81.78 -49.38
N ALA A 11 -20.96 -82.57 -48.38
CA ALA A 11 -21.01 -82.14 -46.99
C ALA A 11 -19.61 -81.85 -46.42
N ILE A 12 -18.61 -82.68 -46.70
CA ILE A 12 -17.22 -82.46 -46.29
C ILE A 12 -16.64 -81.21 -46.96
N SER A 13 -16.88 -81.04 -48.27
CA SER A 13 -16.42 -79.86 -49.01
C SER A 13 -17.06 -78.58 -48.45
N PHE A 14 -18.35 -78.62 -48.12
CA PHE A 14 -19.05 -77.53 -47.46
C PHE A 14 -18.48 -77.25 -46.06
N ALA A 15 -18.21 -78.27 -45.25
CA ALA A 15 -17.61 -78.12 -43.93
C ALA A 15 -16.19 -77.51 -43.99
N MET A 16 -15.35 -77.97 -44.91
CA MET A 16 -14.02 -77.37 -45.13
C MET A 16 -14.10 -75.93 -45.59
N PHE A 17 -15.05 -75.60 -46.48
CA PHE A 17 -15.28 -74.22 -46.92
C PHE A 17 -15.71 -73.32 -45.77
N VAL A 18 -16.67 -73.75 -44.95
CA VAL A 18 -17.11 -73.02 -43.75
C VAL A 18 -15.95 -72.84 -42.77
N TRP A 19 -15.15 -73.89 -42.53
CA TRP A 19 -13.97 -73.81 -41.66
C TRP A 19 -12.91 -72.84 -42.20
N PHE A 20 -12.64 -72.86 -43.51
CA PHE A 20 -11.71 -71.94 -44.16
C PHE A 20 -12.21 -70.50 -44.08
N CYS A 21 -13.49 -70.24 -44.38
CA CYS A 21 -14.09 -68.92 -44.23
C CYS A 21 -14.04 -68.43 -42.78
N MET A 22 -14.34 -69.29 -41.80
CA MET A 22 -14.25 -68.95 -40.38
C MET A 22 -12.81 -68.67 -39.92
N LYS A 23 -11.80 -69.36 -40.47
CA LYS A 23 -10.40 -69.21 -40.03
C LYS A 23 -9.58 -68.18 -40.81
N TYR A 24 -9.91 -67.90 -42.06
CA TYR A 24 -9.13 -67.01 -42.92
C TYR A 24 -9.88 -65.75 -43.35
N VAL A 25 -11.21 -65.80 -43.50
CA VAL A 25 -12.00 -64.66 -43.99
C VAL A 25 -12.58 -63.86 -42.84
N TRP A 26 -13.09 -64.52 -41.81
CA TRP A 26 -13.64 -63.84 -40.63
C TRP A 26 -12.61 -63.04 -39.81
N PRO A 27 -11.40 -63.54 -39.52
CA PRO A 27 -10.43 -62.79 -38.72
C PRO A 27 -10.02 -61.43 -39.31
N PRO A 28 -9.67 -61.29 -40.62
CA PRO A 28 -9.33 -59.98 -41.17
C PRO A 28 -10.53 -59.04 -41.26
N ILE A 29 -11.75 -59.56 -41.46
CA ILE A 29 -12.97 -58.73 -41.41
C ILE A 29 -13.19 -58.18 -40.00
N MET A 30 -13.06 -59.03 -38.99
CA MET A 30 -13.29 -58.63 -37.60
C MET A 30 -12.20 -57.66 -37.12
N GLN A 31 -10.94 -57.91 -37.50
CA GLN A 31 -9.82 -57.01 -37.24
C GLN A 31 -10.04 -55.63 -37.87
N ALA A 32 -10.53 -55.56 -39.12
CA ALA A 32 -10.83 -54.29 -39.79
C ALA A 32 -11.97 -53.51 -39.11
N ILE A 33 -12.97 -54.21 -38.55
CA ILE A 33 -14.05 -53.60 -37.78
C ILE A 33 -13.53 -53.10 -36.44
N GLU A 34 -12.78 -53.92 -35.71
CA GLU A 34 -12.17 -53.56 -34.42
C GLU A 34 -11.21 -52.38 -34.55
N GLU A 35 -10.37 -52.34 -35.59
CA GLU A 35 -9.46 -51.22 -35.83
C GLU A 35 -10.21 -49.90 -36.05
N ARG A 36 -11.32 -49.94 -36.81
CA ARG A 36 -12.19 -48.76 -37.00
C ARG A 36 -12.90 -48.37 -35.71
N GLN A 37 -13.48 -49.34 -34.99
CA GLN A 37 -14.12 -49.09 -33.71
C GLN A 37 -13.14 -48.48 -32.70
N LYS A 38 -11.93 -49.03 -32.62
CA LYS A 38 -10.86 -48.52 -31.77
C LYS A 38 -10.46 -47.10 -32.16
N LYS A 39 -10.27 -46.81 -33.44
CA LYS A 39 -9.91 -45.45 -33.89
C LYS A 39 -11.01 -44.42 -33.59
N ILE A 40 -12.28 -44.81 -33.71
CA ILE A 40 -13.42 -43.95 -33.35
C ILE A 40 -13.50 -43.78 -31.83
N ALA A 41 -13.34 -44.85 -31.05
CA ALA A 41 -13.36 -44.81 -29.60
C ALA A 41 -12.20 -43.98 -29.03
N ASP A 42 -10.99 -44.19 -29.51
CA ASP A 42 -9.80 -43.44 -29.12
C ASP A 42 -9.94 -41.96 -29.53
N GLY A 43 -10.47 -41.67 -30.71
CA GLY A 43 -10.73 -40.31 -31.18
C GLY A 43 -11.79 -39.59 -30.35
N LEU A 44 -12.89 -40.26 -30.01
CA LEU A 44 -13.95 -39.72 -29.16
C LEU A 44 -13.43 -39.49 -27.73
N GLN A 45 -12.69 -40.45 -27.18
CA GLN A 45 -12.11 -40.33 -25.85
C GLN A 45 -11.06 -39.21 -25.80
N ALA A 46 -10.23 -39.07 -26.84
CA ALA A 46 -9.27 -37.97 -26.94
C ALA A 46 -9.98 -36.61 -27.03
N ALA A 47 -11.06 -36.51 -27.80
CA ALA A 47 -11.85 -35.29 -27.91
C ALA A 47 -12.53 -34.93 -26.56
N GLU A 48 -13.11 -35.91 -25.87
CA GLU A 48 -13.74 -35.71 -24.55
C GLU A 48 -12.71 -35.30 -23.49
N ARG A 49 -11.55 -35.96 -23.46
CA ARG A 49 -10.44 -35.58 -22.56
C ARG A 49 -9.93 -34.18 -22.87
N ALA A 50 -9.70 -33.85 -24.14
CA ALA A 50 -9.26 -32.51 -24.54
C ALA A 50 -10.28 -31.42 -24.16
N ALA A 51 -11.57 -31.69 -24.33
CA ALA A 51 -12.63 -30.77 -23.92
C ALA A 51 -12.65 -30.56 -22.39
N LYS A 52 -12.52 -31.66 -21.64
CA LYS A 52 -12.47 -31.60 -20.16
C LYS A 52 -11.22 -30.91 -19.64
N ASP A 53 -10.06 -31.19 -20.24
CA ASP A 53 -8.79 -30.56 -19.87
C ASP A 53 -8.81 -29.06 -20.20
N LEU A 54 -9.44 -28.67 -21.32
CA LEU A 54 -9.65 -27.27 -21.67
C LEU A 54 -10.56 -26.56 -20.67
N ASP A 55 -11.69 -27.17 -20.30
CA ASP A 55 -12.62 -26.62 -19.30
C ASP A 55 -11.95 -26.47 -17.93
N LEU A 56 -11.22 -27.49 -17.48
CA LEU A 56 -10.43 -27.43 -16.24
C LEU A 56 -9.33 -26.37 -16.30
N ALA A 57 -8.61 -26.27 -17.41
CA ALA A 57 -7.58 -25.25 -17.59
C ALA A 57 -8.19 -23.83 -17.58
N GLN A 58 -9.34 -23.64 -18.22
CA GLN A 58 -10.06 -22.38 -18.23
C GLN A 58 -10.60 -22.02 -16.83
N ALA A 59 -11.18 -22.98 -16.11
CA ALA A 59 -11.64 -22.80 -14.74
C ALA A 59 -10.48 -22.44 -13.80
N ASN A 60 -9.36 -23.16 -13.90
CA ASN A 60 -8.15 -22.88 -13.12
C ASN A 60 -7.57 -21.50 -13.44
N ALA A 61 -7.46 -21.14 -14.72
CA ALA A 61 -6.98 -19.82 -15.14
C ALA A 61 -7.89 -18.69 -14.63
N SER A 62 -9.22 -18.88 -14.73
CA SER A 62 -10.21 -17.92 -14.19
C SER A 62 -10.09 -17.78 -12.66
N SER A 63 -9.93 -18.90 -11.95
CA SER A 63 -9.72 -18.91 -10.51
C SER A 63 -8.44 -18.18 -10.11
N GLN A 64 -7.32 -18.47 -10.77
CA GLN A 64 -6.04 -17.80 -10.54
C GLN A 64 -6.10 -16.30 -10.84
N LEU A 65 -6.78 -15.90 -11.93
CA LEU A 65 -6.99 -14.48 -12.23
C LEU A 65 -7.84 -13.77 -11.16
N LYS A 66 -8.87 -14.45 -10.65
CA LYS A 66 -9.72 -13.91 -9.58
C LYS A 66 -8.93 -13.77 -8.27
N GLU A 67 -8.13 -14.77 -7.92
CA GLU A 67 -7.25 -14.74 -6.76
C GLU A 67 -6.19 -13.65 -6.88
N ALA A 68 -5.50 -13.56 -8.02
CA ALA A 68 -4.52 -12.52 -8.29
C ALA A 68 -5.13 -11.11 -8.19
N LYS A 69 -6.36 -10.90 -8.70
CA LYS A 69 -7.09 -9.64 -8.55
C LYS A 69 -7.43 -9.34 -7.08
N ARG A 70 -7.85 -10.34 -6.32
CA ARG A 70 -8.14 -10.21 -4.88
C ARG A 70 -6.88 -9.81 -4.12
N THR A 71 -5.78 -10.53 -4.31
CA THR A 71 -4.50 -10.23 -3.66
C THR A 71 -3.96 -8.87 -4.08
N ALA A 72 -4.09 -8.47 -5.35
CA ALA A 72 -3.71 -7.12 -5.79
C ALA A 72 -4.53 -6.03 -5.08
N THR A 73 -5.83 -6.27 -4.91
CA THR A 73 -6.72 -5.33 -4.21
C THR A 73 -6.37 -5.24 -2.72
N GLU A 74 -6.12 -6.38 -2.07
CA GLU A 74 -5.68 -6.45 -0.67
C GLU A 74 -4.34 -5.72 -0.45
N ILE A 75 -3.38 -5.89 -1.37
CA ILE A 75 -2.09 -5.17 -1.31
C ILE A 75 -2.30 -3.66 -1.43
N ILE A 76 -3.15 -3.21 -2.37
CA ILE A 76 -3.45 -1.78 -2.55
C ILE A 76 -4.15 -1.21 -1.31
N GLU A 77 -5.12 -1.94 -0.74
CA GLU A 77 -5.82 -1.53 0.47
C GLU A 77 -4.86 -1.44 1.66
N GLN A 78 -4.00 -2.44 1.84
CA GLN A 78 -2.98 -2.45 2.89
C GLN A 78 -1.99 -1.29 2.71
N ALA A 79 -1.56 -1.00 1.48
CA ALA A 79 -0.68 0.12 1.18
C ALA A 79 -1.35 1.47 1.50
N ASN A 80 -2.62 1.64 1.14
CA ASN A 80 -3.39 2.84 1.47
C ASN A 80 -3.59 3.02 2.98
N LYS A 81 -3.89 1.92 3.70
CA LYS A 81 -4.01 1.95 5.16
C LYS A 81 -2.69 2.34 5.83
N ARG A 82 -1.58 1.73 5.41
CA ARG A 82 -0.24 2.09 5.92
C ARG A 82 0.11 3.55 5.60
N LYS A 83 -0.20 4.02 4.39
CA LYS A 83 0.00 5.43 4.01
C LYS A 83 -0.79 6.36 4.92
N ALA A 84 -2.06 6.05 5.21
CA ALA A 84 -2.88 6.85 6.11
C ALA A 84 -2.30 6.87 7.54
N GLN A 85 -1.89 5.71 8.06
CA GLN A 85 -1.23 5.60 9.37
C GLN A 85 0.05 6.44 9.45
N ILE A 86 0.93 6.33 8.45
CA ILE A 86 2.17 7.13 8.38
C ILE A 86 1.86 8.64 8.34
N LEU A 87 0.82 9.05 7.60
CA LEU A 87 0.42 10.45 7.53
C LEU A 87 -0.14 10.96 8.85
N ASP A 88 -0.89 10.13 9.57
CA ASP A 88 -1.47 10.50 10.87
C ASP A 88 -0.40 10.54 11.97
N GLU A 89 0.51 9.56 12.00
CA GLU A 89 1.70 9.56 12.87
C GLU A 89 2.57 10.80 12.59
N ALA A 90 2.86 11.10 11.32
CA ALA A 90 3.64 12.29 10.95
C ALA A 90 2.93 13.60 11.34
N ARG A 91 1.60 13.65 11.34
CA ARG A 91 0.83 14.81 11.80
C ARG A 91 0.89 14.96 13.31
N GLU A 92 0.79 13.86 14.05
CA GLU A 92 0.90 13.85 15.51
C GLU A 92 2.30 14.28 15.96
N ASP A 93 3.35 13.74 15.33
CA ASP A 93 4.74 14.14 15.57
C ASP A 93 4.95 15.62 15.25
N ALA A 94 4.41 16.10 14.12
CA ALA A 94 4.49 17.51 13.75
C ALA A 94 3.73 18.43 14.72
N GLN A 95 2.61 17.98 15.28
CA GLN A 95 1.88 18.73 16.30
C GLN A 95 2.64 18.79 17.62
N THR A 96 3.22 17.66 18.04
CA THR A 96 4.03 17.55 19.25
C THR A 96 5.28 18.43 19.15
N GLU A 97 6.00 18.36 18.03
CA GLU A 97 7.19 19.19 17.81
C GLU A 97 6.82 20.68 17.70
N ARG A 98 5.68 21.01 17.07
CA ARG A 98 5.17 22.39 17.06
C ARG A 98 4.88 22.90 18.47
N GLN A 99 4.22 22.12 19.32
CA GLN A 99 3.94 22.52 20.70
C GLN A 99 5.22 22.74 21.49
N LYS A 100 6.22 21.87 21.29
CA LYS A 100 7.54 22.01 21.91
C LYS A 100 8.26 23.29 21.45
N ILE A 101 8.24 23.59 20.15
CA ILE A 101 8.81 24.82 19.59
C ILE A 101 8.09 26.05 20.17
N LEU A 102 6.76 26.02 20.26
CA LEU A 102 5.97 27.12 20.84
C LEU A 102 6.29 27.33 22.33
N ALA A 103 6.34 26.26 23.12
CA ALA A 103 6.69 26.35 24.54
C ALA A 103 8.12 26.89 24.75
N GLN A 104 9.07 26.46 23.90
CA GLN A 104 10.43 27.01 23.91
C GLN A 104 10.46 28.49 23.51
N ALA A 105 9.69 28.89 22.50
CA ALA A 105 9.60 30.27 22.06
C ALA A 105 8.95 31.16 23.13
N GLU A 106 7.91 30.70 23.81
CA GLU A 106 7.28 31.41 24.93
C GLU A 106 8.25 31.59 26.11
N ALA A 107 8.99 30.54 26.48
CA ALA A 107 10.01 30.62 27.53
C ALA A 107 11.15 31.59 27.16
N GLN A 108 11.60 31.58 25.90
CA GLN A 108 12.59 32.53 25.40
C GLN A 108 12.04 33.96 25.40
N LEU A 109 10.80 34.17 24.95
CA LEU A 109 10.14 35.48 24.93
C LEU A 109 9.98 36.04 26.35
N GLU A 110 9.61 35.20 27.32
CA GLU A 110 9.50 35.63 28.72
C GLU A 110 10.87 36.01 29.31
N ALA A 111 11.91 35.22 29.03
CA ALA A 111 13.27 35.54 29.45
C ALA A 111 13.77 36.86 28.83
N GLU A 112 13.54 37.07 27.53
CA GLU A 112 13.88 38.32 26.84
C GLU A 112 13.07 39.50 27.37
N ARG A 113 11.77 39.34 27.64
CA ARG A 113 10.94 40.38 28.26
C ARG A 113 11.46 40.77 29.65
N ASN A 114 11.89 39.79 30.45
CA ASN A 114 12.44 40.07 31.78
C ASN A 114 13.79 40.79 31.68
N ARG A 115 14.67 40.38 30.76
CA ARG A 115 15.93 41.09 30.46
C ARG A 115 15.67 42.54 30.02
N ALA A 116 14.75 42.74 29.09
CA ALA A 116 14.37 44.07 28.60
C ALA A 116 13.79 44.95 29.73
N ARG A 117 12.99 44.37 30.64
CA ARG A 117 12.48 45.09 31.82
C ARG A 117 13.59 45.49 32.78
N ASP A 118 14.54 44.60 33.04
CA ASP A 118 15.67 44.90 33.94
C ASP A 118 16.61 45.94 33.32
N GLU A 119 16.82 45.89 32.01
CA GLU A 119 17.55 46.92 31.28
C GLU A 119 16.82 48.28 31.32
N LEU A 120 15.51 48.28 31.07
CA LEU A 120 14.69 49.49 31.16
C LEU A 120 14.72 50.09 32.58
N ARG A 121 14.65 49.26 33.63
CA ARG A 121 14.78 49.73 35.03
C ARG A 121 16.12 50.41 35.28
N LYS A 122 17.22 49.86 34.77
CA LYS A 122 18.55 50.48 34.86
C LYS A 122 18.57 51.83 34.13
N GLN A 123 18.06 51.87 32.91
CA GLN A 123 18.00 53.12 32.12
C GLN A 123 17.13 54.19 32.80
N VAL A 124 15.97 53.82 33.35
CA VAL A 124 15.09 54.74 34.09
C VAL A 124 15.76 55.23 35.37
N ALA A 125 16.44 54.36 36.13
CA ALA A 125 17.18 54.77 37.33
C ALA A 125 18.29 55.78 36.98
N THR A 126 19.06 55.52 35.91
CA THR A 126 20.09 56.45 35.44
C THR A 126 19.48 57.79 35.00
N LEU A 127 18.36 57.78 34.28
CA LEU A 127 17.65 59.00 33.87
C LEU A 127 17.05 59.76 35.06
N ALA A 128 16.54 59.06 36.08
CA ALA A 128 16.01 59.67 37.29
C ALA A 128 17.10 60.37 38.11
N VAL A 129 18.28 59.74 38.24
CA VAL A 129 19.45 60.36 38.88
C VAL A 129 19.89 61.60 38.10
N ALA A 130 20.08 61.48 36.78
CA ALA A 130 20.45 62.61 35.93
C ALA A 130 19.41 63.75 35.95
N GLY A 131 18.12 63.41 36.02
CA GLY A 131 17.03 64.37 36.17
C GLY A 131 17.04 65.07 37.53
N ALA A 132 17.27 64.33 38.61
CA ALA A 132 17.37 64.88 39.95
C ALA A 132 18.61 65.79 40.11
N GLU A 133 19.77 65.39 39.57
CA GLU A 133 20.98 66.22 39.52
C GLU A 133 20.70 67.55 38.81
N LYS A 134 20.00 67.53 37.66
CA LYS A 134 19.68 68.74 36.90
C LYS A 134 18.63 69.64 37.58
N ILE A 135 17.69 69.07 38.32
CA ILE A 135 16.72 69.84 39.13
C ILE A 135 17.46 70.49 40.32
N LEU A 136 18.31 69.74 41.02
CA LEU A 136 19.08 70.25 42.15
C LEU A 136 20.02 71.38 41.71
N GLU A 137 20.71 71.22 40.57
CA GLU A 137 21.56 72.27 39.97
C GLU A 137 20.75 73.55 39.70
N ARG A 138 19.53 73.46 39.14
CA ARG A 138 18.66 74.62 38.90
C ARG A 138 18.04 75.23 40.16
N SER A 139 17.69 74.42 41.16
CA SER A 139 17.14 74.92 42.43
C SER A 139 18.21 75.64 43.23
N ILE A 140 19.43 75.06 43.30
CA ILE A 140 20.59 75.73 43.90
C ILE A 140 20.87 77.04 43.18
N ASP A 141 20.82 77.11 41.85
CA ASP A 141 21.02 78.36 41.11
C ASP A 141 19.93 79.41 41.39
N LYS A 142 18.65 79.01 41.49
CA LYS A 142 17.55 79.93 41.86
C LYS A 142 17.61 80.40 43.32
N ASP A 143 17.87 79.50 44.26
CA ASP A 143 17.96 79.81 45.68
C ASP A 143 19.22 80.65 45.94
N ALA A 144 20.35 80.30 45.30
CA ALA A 144 21.57 81.11 45.34
C ALA A 144 21.36 82.49 44.68
N HIS A 145 20.63 82.58 43.57
CA HIS A 145 20.27 83.87 42.98
C HIS A 145 19.36 84.70 43.88
N LYS A 146 18.40 84.08 44.58
CA LYS A 146 17.53 84.79 45.53
C LYS A 146 18.32 85.25 46.76
N ASP A 147 19.23 84.43 47.29
CA ASP A 147 20.10 84.80 48.41
C ASP A 147 21.04 85.96 48.03
N ILE A 148 21.52 85.99 46.78
CA ILE A 148 22.33 87.11 46.26
C ILE A 148 21.47 88.39 46.15
N LEU A 149 20.23 88.29 45.66
CA LEU A 149 19.31 89.44 45.59
C LEU A 149 18.93 89.96 46.98
N ASP A 150 18.53 89.09 47.90
CA ASP A 150 18.11 89.46 49.25
C ASP A 150 19.27 90.08 50.05
N ASN A 151 20.51 89.56 49.92
CA ASN A 151 21.69 90.16 50.55
C ASN A 151 22.13 91.50 49.94
N ILE A 152 21.74 91.83 48.71
CA ILE A 152 21.99 93.15 48.12
C ILE A 152 20.96 94.16 48.66
N THR A 153 19.68 93.78 48.78
CA THR A 153 18.64 94.66 49.33
C THR A 153 18.75 94.87 50.85
N ALA A 154 19.23 93.90 51.62
CA ALA A 154 19.40 94.03 53.08
C ALA A 154 20.62 94.86 53.49
N LYS A 155 21.50 95.22 52.56
CA LYS A 155 22.71 96.04 52.78
C LYS A 155 22.58 97.49 52.30
N LEU A 156 21.40 97.92 51.87
CA LEU A 156 21.08 99.34 51.66
C LEU A 156 20.19 99.86 52.80
#